data_AF-A0A0G2B285-F1
#
_entry.id   AF-A0A0G2B285-F1
#
_cell.length_a   1.000
_cell.length_b   1.000
_cell.length_c   1.000
_cell.angle_alpha   90.00
_cell.angle_beta   90.00
_cell.angle_gamma   90.00
#
_symmetry.space_group_name_H-M   'P 1'
#
loop_
_entity.id
_entity.type
_entity.pdbx_description
1 polymer ?
#
loop_
_entity_poly.entity_id
_entity_poly.type
_entity_poly.pdbx_seq_one_letter_code
_entity_poly.pdbx_strand_id
1 'polypeptide(L)'
;MKNISITIGIIAVFLGGLVWISGGAGSGGNAGPAFGGLSALSAEERQFDFGRISMSAGNVSHAFRVKNQGPSDLTISRLYTSCMCTTASLETADGRSRTVGMPGHGPVPELNKTIAPGEEATVEVVFDPAAHGPAGVGPVTRVVYLESGGERFELRFSANVTP
;
A
#
# COMPACT_ATOMS: atom_id res chain seq x y z
N MET A 1 -65.45 35.79 41.50
CA MET A 1 -66.04 36.62 40.43
C MET A 1 -65.38 37.99 40.43
N LYS A 2 -64.43 38.20 39.51
CA LYS A 2 -64.15 39.49 38.86
C LYS A 2 -63.11 39.25 37.77
N ASN A 3 -63.53 39.61 36.60
CA ASN A 3 -62.92 39.52 35.29
C ASN A 3 -62.44 40.94 34.90
N ILE A 4 -61.56 40.98 33.88
CA ILE A 4 -61.20 42.15 33.04
C ILE A 4 -60.07 43.00 33.68
N SER A 5 -58.93 43.25 33.02
CA SER A 5 -58.79 43.96 31.73
C SER A 5 -57.56 43.56 30.89
N ILE A 6 -57.75 43.65 29.57
CA ILE A 6 -56.79 43.52 28.47
C ILE A 6 -56.08 44.86 28.24
N THR A 7 -54.76 44.86 27.99
CA THR A 7 -54.13 45.87 27.11
C THR A 7 -52.98 45.25 26.31
N ILE A 8 -53.08 45.41 24.99
CA ILE A 8 -52.16 44.96 23.94
C ILE A 8 -50.98 45.94 23.82
N GLY A 9 -49.77 45.41 23.63
CA GLY A 9 -48.60 46.15 23.19
C GLY A 9 -47.73 45.27 22.28
N ILE A 10 -47.98 45.34 20.99
CA ILE A 10 -47.14 44.76 19.92
C ILE A 10 -45.90 45.67 19.79
N ILE A 11 -44.70 45.09 19.63
CA ILE A 11 -43.71 45.41 18.56
C ILE A 11 -42.35 44.77 18.89
N ALA A 12 -41.81 44.15 17.85
CA ALA A 12 -40.66 43.27 17.74
C ALA A 12 -39.29 43.89 18.05
N VAL A 13 -38.35 43.06 18.50
CA VAL A 13 -36.96 43.03 17.99
C VAL A 13 -36.44 41.59 18.09
N PHE A 14 -36.35 40.92 16.94
CA PHE A 14 -35.40 39.83 16.70
C PHE A 14 -33.97 40.34 16.87
N LEU A 15 -33.08 39.54 17.47
CA LEU A 15 -31.61 39.48 17.29
C LEU A 15 -31.04 38.80 18.56
N GLY A 16 -30.30 37.69 18.54
CA GLY A 16 -29.81 36.88 17.46
C GLY A 16 -28.94 35.75 18.02
N GLY A 17 -28.74 34.73 17.19
CA GLY A 17 -27.48 33.97 17.15
C GLY A 17 -27.18 33.02 18.29
N LEU A 18 -27.86 31.88 18.33
CA LEU A 18 -27.40 30.68 19.02
C LEU A 18 -27.27 29.57 17.97
N VAL A 19 -26.03 29.21 17.64
CA VAL A 19 -25.51 27.83 17.56
C VAL A 19 -24.11 27.89 16.95
N TRP A 20 -23.15 27.51 17.79
CA TRP A 20 -21.76 27.27 17.45
C TRP A 20 -21.66 26.05 16.52
N ILE A 21 -21.16 26.25 15.30
CA ILE A 21 -20.70 25.14 14.45
C ILE A 21 -19.25 24.85 14.84
N SER A 22 -19.05 23.82 15.67
CA SER A 22 -17.76 23.17 15.83
C SER A 22 -17.52 22.24 14.63
N GLY A 23 -17.11 22.83 13.50
CA GLY A 23 -16.58 22.09 12.36
C GLY A 23 -15.11 21.77 12.60
N GLY A 24 -14.83 20.64 13.23
CA GLY A 24 -13.48 20.09 13.32
C GLY A 24 -12.98 19.70 11.93
N ALA A 25 -12.33 20.63 11.24
CA ALA A 25 -11.52 20.34 10.05
C ALA A 25 -10.12 19.93 10.53
N GLY A 26 -10.04 18.73 11.11
CA GLY A 26 -8.79 18.05 11.41
C GLY A 26 -8.53 16.97 10.37
N SER A 27 -7.31 17.01 9.83
CA SER A 27 -6.62 15.98 9.03
C SER A 27 -6.60 16.20 7.53
N GLY A 28 -5.69 17.08 7.12
CA GLY A 28 -4.90 16.83 5.92
C GLY A 28 -4.09 15.56 6.13
N GLY A 29 -4.68 14.41 5.81
CA GLY A 29 -3.95 13.16 5.65
C GLY A 29 -3.29 13.19 4.28
N ASN A 30 -1.95 13.15 4.24
CA ASN A 30 -1.23 12.76 3.03
C ASN A 30 -1.68 11.35 2.67
N ALA A 31 -2.67 11.25 1.78
CA ALA A 31 -3.02 9.98 1.16
C ALA A 31 -1.79 9.53 0.38
N GLY A 32 -1.11 8.50 0.87
CA GLY A 32 -0.10 7.79 0.08
C GLY A 32 -0.71 7.34 -1.25
N PRO A 33 0.11 7.08 -2.27
CA PRO A 33 -0.38 6.68 -3.59
C PRO A 33 -1.35 5.51 -3.45
N ALA A 34 -2.54 5.66 -4.04
CA ALA A 34 -3.56 4.63 -4.02
C ALA A 34 -3.03 3.34 -4.69
N PHE A 35 -3.16 2.21 -4.01
CA PHE A 35 -2.80 0.91 -4.57
C PHE A 35 -3.84 0.52 -5.63
N GLY A 36 -3.39 0.12 -6.82
CA GLY A 36 -4.23 -0.60 -7.78
C GLY A 36 -4.78 -1.90 -7.16
N GLY A 37 -6.00 -2.29 -7.51
CA GLY A 37 -6.73 -3.34 -6.80
C GLY A 37 -6.87 -4.64 -7.58
N LEU A 38 -6.10 -5.65 -7.20
CA LEU A 38 -6.49 -7.06 -7.32
C LEU A 38 -7.37 -7.40 -6.11
N SER A 39 -8.69 -7.30 -6.25
CA SER A 39 -9.62 -7.31 -5.12
C SER A 39 -9.63 -8.61 -4.31
N ALA A 40 -9.28 -9.74 -4.94
CA ALA A 40 -9.19 -11.04 -4.26
C ALA A 40 -7.93 -11.18 -3.39
N LEU A 41 -6.88 -10.40 -3.64
CA LEU A 41 -5.63 -10.49 -2.89
C LEU A 41 -5.59 -9.42 -1.79
N SER A 42 -5.19 -9.85 -0.60
CA SER A 42 -4.91 -8.97 0.55
C SER A 42 -3.48 -9.19 1.04
N ALA A 43 -2.97 -8.26 1.83
CA ALA A 43 -1.67 -8.40 2.49
C ALA A 43 -1.78 -7.94 3.93
N GLU A 44 -1.00 -8.54 4.83
CA GLU A 44 -0.88 -8.09 6.22
C GLU A 44 -0.38 -6.65 6.26
N GLU A 45 0.61 -6.35 5.43
CA GLU A 45 1.10 -5.01 5.15
C GLU A 45 1.39 -4.85 3.66
N ARG A 46 1.21 -3.64 3.13
CA ARG A 46 1.54 -3.31 1.73
C ARG A 46 2.75 -2.38 1.61
N GLN A 47 3.29 -1.95 2.75
CA GLN A 47 4.39 -0.99 2.84
C GLN A 47 5.33 -1.45 3.94
N PHE A 48 6.63 -1.41 3.64
CA PHE A 48 7.68 -1.69 4.62
C PHE A 48 8.77 -0.62 4.51
N ASP A 49 9.28 -0.14 5.65
CA ASP A 49 10.41 0.79 5.66
C ASP A 49 11.65 0.11 6.25
N PHE A 50 12.67 -0.08 5.42
CA PHE A 50 13.98 -0.54 5.88
C PHE A 50 14.67 0.51 6.79
N GLY A 51 14.17 1.75 6.81
CA GLY A 51 14.77 2.84 7.54
C GLY A 51 16.12 3.21 6.93
N ARG A 52 17.11 3.48 7.79
CA ARG A 52 18.46 3.86 7.36
C ARG A 52 19.31 2.59 7.16
N ILE A 53 19.80 2.39 5.93
CA ILE A 53 20.64 1.24 5.58
C ILE A 53 21.94 1.71 4.90
N SER A 54 23.05 1.01 5.14
CA SER A 54 24.31 1.30 4.44
C SER A 54 24.43 0.44 3.19
N MET A 55 24.82 1.07 2.08
CA MET A 55 25.09 0.35 0.83
C MET A 55 26.26 -0.62 0.95
N SER A 56 27.20 -0.36 1.88
CA SER A 56 28.33 -1.25 2.16
C SER A 56 27.96 -2.50 2.98
N ALA A 57 26.76 -2.52 3.60
CA ALA A 57 26.30 -3.64 4.43
C ALA A 57 25.72 -4.81 3.62
N GLY A 58 25.63 -4.68 2.30
CA GLY A 58 25.08 -5.69 1.40
C GLY A 58 23.56 -5.60 1.23
N ASN A 59 22.98 -6.67 0.71
CA ASN A 59 21.56 -6.72 0.38
C ASN A 59 20.69 -6.76 1.65
N VAL A 60 19.52 -6.14 1.55
CA VAL A 60 18.45 -6.24 2.56
C VAL A 60 17.25 -6.96 1.98
N SER A 61 16.49 -7.67 2.80
CA SER A 61 15.30 -8.40 2.36
C SER A 61 14.10 -8.18 3.27
N HIS A 62 12.90 -8.31 2.69
CA HIS A 62 11.64 -8.30 3.41
C HIS A 62 10.68 -9.33 2.81
N ALA A 63 9.83 -9.91 3.66
CA ALA A 63 8.86 -10.93 3.28
C ALA A 63 7.43 -10.41 3.53
N PHE A 64 6.74 -10.04 2.46
CA PHE A 64 5.34 -9.64 2.54
C PHE A 64 4.44 -10.88 2.56
N ARG A 65 3.54 -10.96 3.54
CA ARG A 65 2.50 -11.99 3.58
C ARG A 65 1.27 -11.53 2.82
N VAL A 66 0.88 -12.29 1.81
CA VAL A 66 -0.32 -12.07 1.01
C VAL A 66 -1.29 -13.23 1.16
N LYS A 67 -2.58 -12.96 1.03
CA LYS A 67 -3.64 -13.96 1.18
C LYS A 67 -4.73 -13.79 0.15
N ASN A 68 -5.14 -14.88 -0.47
CA ASN A 68 -6.33 -14.91 -1.31
C ASN A 68 -7.59 -14.91 -0.42
N GLN A 69 -8.33 -13.81 -0.44
CA GLN A 69 -9.61 -13.64 0.26
C GLN A 69 -10.81 -13.91 -0.66
N GLY A 70 -10.55 -14.22 -1.94
CA GLY A 70 -11.57 -14.57 -2.91
C GLY A 70 -12.14 -15.98 -2.70
N PRO A 71 -13.31 -16.28 -3.28
CA PRO A 71 -13.96 -17.58 -3.15
C PRO A 71 -13.41 -18.65 -4.10
N SER A 72 -12.50 -18.29 -5.01
CA SER A 72 -11.92 -19.16 -6.03
C SER A 72 -10.40 -19.05 -6.07
N ASP A 73 -9.76 -20.03 -6.71
CA ASP A 73 -8.33 -20.02 -7.00
C ASP A 73 -7.92 -18.71 -7.68
N LEU A 74 -6.82 -18.12 -7.21
CA LEU A 74 -6.22 -16.92 -7.77
C LEU A 74 -4.88 -17.28 -8.40
N THR A 75 -4.80 -17.23 -9.73
CA THR A 75 -3.54 -17.43 -10.45
C THR A 75 -2.77 -16.13 -10.61
N ILE A 76 -1.60 -16.02 -9.99
CA ILE A 76 -0.65 -14.95 -10.21
C ILE A 76 0.12 -15.24 -11.50
N SER A 77 -0.18 -14.50 -12.56
CA SER A 77 0.40 -14.69 -13.89
C SER A 77 1.78 -14.05 -14.02
N ARG A 78 2.01 -12.92 -13.36
CA ARG A 78 3.32 -12.24 -13.36
C ARG A 78 3.71 -11.71 -11.98
N LEU A 79 5.00 -11.74 -11.72
CA LEU A 79 5.67 -11.09 -10.60
C LEU A 79 6.85 -10.32 -11.18
N TYR A 80 7.01 -9.05 -10.82
CA TYR A 80 8.14 -8.23 -11.27
C TYR A 80 8.36 -7.01 -10.38
N THR A 81 9.51 -6.38 -10.53
CA THR A 81 9.92 -5.24 -9.70
C THR A 81 10.02 -3.95 -10.51
N SER A 82 9.94 -2.81 -9.83
CA SER A 82 10.03 -1.47 -10.45
C SER A 82 11.46 -1.02 -10.78
N CYS A 83 12.48 -1.75 -10.34
CA CYS A 83 13.90 -1.39 -10.48
C CYS A 83 14.75 -2.65 -10.62
N MET A 84 15.76 -2.64 -11.48
CA MET A 84 16.74 -3.74 -11.58
C MET A 84 17.51 -3.99 -10.28
N CYS A 85 17.60 -3.00 -9.40
CA CYS A 85 18.18 -3.09 -8.07
C CYS A 85 17.36 -3.93 -7.07
N THR A 86 16.23 -4.47 -7.50
CA THR A 86 15.31 -5.24 -6.66
C THR A 86 14.94 -6.54 -7.35
N THR A 87 15.00 -7.62 -6.61
CA THR A 87 14.47 -8.92 -7.04
C THR A 87 13.34 -9.38 -6.13
N ALA A 88 12.49 -10.26 -6.64
CA ALA A 88 11.39 -10.84 -5.89
C ALA A 88 11.19 -12.32 -6.23
N SER A 89 10.58 -13.07 -5.31
CA SER A 89 10.09 -14.43 -5.55
C SER A 89 8.80 -14.66 -4.76
N LEU A 90 7.90 -15.48 -5.31
CA LEU A 90 6.65 -15.88 -4.67
C LEU A 90 6.77 -17.31 -4.15
N GLU A 91 6.39 -17.52 -2.90
CA GLU A 91 6.30 -18.83 -2.26
C GLU A 91 4.85 -19.12 -1.91
N THR A 92 4.29 -20.17 -2.50
CA THR A 92 2.94 -20.69 -2.26
C THR A 92 3.03 -22.13 -1.75
N ALA A 93 1.90 -22.79 -1.48
CA ALA A 93 1.87 -24.21 -1.16
C ALA A 93 2.48 -25.09 -2.27
N ASP A 94 2.44 -24.64 -3.54
CA ASP A 94 3.05 -25.32 -4.69
C ASP A 94 4.58 -25.10 -4.79
N GLY A 95 5.18 -24.49 -3.76
CA GLY A 95 6.60 -24.19 -3.68
C GLY A 95 7.01 -22.86 -4.32
N ARG A 96 8.28 -22.53 -4.14
CA ARG A 96 8.86 -21.23 -4.50
C ARG A 96 9.03 -21.03 -6.00
N SER A 97 8.76 -19.82 -6.48
CA SER A 97 9.03 -19.39 -7.84
C SER A 97 10.52 -19.17 -8.09
N ARG A 98 10.88 -19.03 -9.37
CA ARG A 98 12.17 -18.42 -9.73
C ARG A 98 12.20 -16.97 -9.25
N THR A 99 13.40 -16.49 -8.93
CA THR A 99 13.66 -15.09 -8.66
C THR A 99 13.53 -14.27 -9.94
N VAL A 100 12.82 -13.15 -9.85
CA VAL A 100 12.53 -12.23 -10.97
C VAL A 100 12.92 -10.81 -10.60
N GLY A 101 13.13 -9.97 -11.61
CA GLY A 101 13.50 -8.56 -11.44
C GLY A 101 12.67 -7.64 -12.33
N MET A 102 13.26 -6.51 -12.72
CA MET A 102 12.59 -5.52 -13.57
C MET A 102 12.51 -6.02 -15.03
N PRO A 103 11.35 -5.88 -15.70
CA PRO A 103 11.23 -6.19 -17.12
C PRO A 103 12.26 -5.43 -17.95
N GLY A 104 12.85 -6.10 -18.94
CA GLY A 104 13.89 -5.55 -19.81
C GLY A 104 15.33 -5.58 -19.23
N HIS A 105 15.52 -6.04 -17.99
CA HIS A 105 16.84 -6.17 -17.35
C HIS A 105 17.16 -7.62 -16.97
N GLY A 106 16.52 -8.56 -17.67
CA GLY A 106 16.61 -9.99 -17.45
C GLY A 106 15.34 -10.70 -17.90
N PRO A 107 15.34 -12.04 -17.91
CA PRO A 107 14.12 -12.80 -18.19
C PRO A 107 13.12 -12.62 -17.04
N VAL A 108 11.90 -12.21 -17.37
CA VAL A 108 10.76 -12.23 -16.47
C VAL A 108 9.79 -13.28 -17.03
N PRO A 109 9.99 -14.57 -16.70
CA PRO A 109 9.12 -15.62 -17.20
C PRO A 109 7.70 -15.45 -16.66
N GLU A 110 6.73 -16.03 -17.35
CA GLU A 110 5.40 -16.21 -16.75
C GLU A 110 5.52 -17.03 -15.46
N LEU A 111 4.78 -16.62 -14.44
CA LEU A 111 4.81 -17.24 -13.12
C LEU A 111 3.77 -18.34 -13.01
N ASN A 112 2.52 -18.02 -13.37
CA ASN A 112 1.35 -18.91 -13.31
C ASN A 112 1.28 -19.76 -12.02
N LYS A 113 1.47 -19.10 -10.87
CA LYS A 113 1.34 -19.72 -9.54
C LYS A 113 -0.05 -19.51 -9.00
N THR A 114 -0.67 -20.56 -8.46
CA THR A 114 -2.00 -20.49 -7.87
C THR A 114 -1.90 -20.28 -6.36
N ILE A 115 -2.81 -19.47 -5.83
CA ILE A 115 -3.09 -19.31 -4.40
C ILE A 115 -4.55 -19.69 -4.19
N ALA A 116 -4.80 -20.79 -3.49
CA ALA A 116 -6.14 -21.29 -3.22
C ALA A 116 -6.95 -20.33 -2.31
N PRO A 117 -8.29 -20.41 -2.27
CA PRO A 117 -9.10 -19.62 -1.35
C PRO A 117 -8.63 -19.75 0.10
N GLY A 118 -8.35 -18.62 0.75
CA GLY A 118 -7.89 -18.57 2.13
C GLY A 118 -6.41 -18.92 2.35
N GLU A 119 -5.69 -19.33 1.30
CA GLU A 119 -4.25 -19.63 1.37
C GLU A 119 -3.41 -18.35 1.52
N GLU A 120 -2.37 -18.46 2.35
CA GLU A 120 -1.32 -17.44 2.47
C GLU A 120 -0.12 -17.81 1.59
N ALA A 121 0.45 -16.80 0.95
CA ALA A 121 1.68 -16.88 0.20
C ALA A 121 2.66 -15.80 0.68
N THR A 122 3.95 -16.04 0.47
CA THR A 122 5.01 -15.09 0.84
C THR A 122 5.66 -14.51 -0.41
N VAL A 123 5.71 -13.18 -0.49
CA VAL A 123 6.48 -12.45 -1.50
C VAL A 123 7.76 -11.99 -0.84
N GLU A 124 8.85 -12.68 -1.12
CA GLU A 124 10.16 -12.24 -0.66
C GLU A 124 10.78 -11.28 -1.65
N VAL A 125 11.28 -10.16 -1.12
CA VAL A 125 11.86 -9.06 -1.86
C VAL A 125 13.28 -8.85 -1.37
N VAL A 126 14.23 -8.75 -2.29
CA VAL A 126 15.63 -8.46 -2.00
C VAL A 126 16.04 -7.19 -2.72
N PHE A 127 16.58 -6.23 -1.97
CA PHE A 127 17.08 -4.96 -2.46
C PHE A 127 18.60 -4.92 -2.37
N ASP A 128 19.25 -4.59 -3.49
CA ASP A 128 20.68 -4.28 -3.57
C ASP A 128 20.86 -2.75 -3.51
N PRO A 129 21.23 -2.18 -2.34
CA PRO A 129 21.47 -0.74 -2.19
C PRO A 129 22.73 -0.26 -2.93
N ALA A 130 23.63 -1.17 -3.33
CA ALA A 130 24.88 -0.84 -4.00
C ALA A 130 24.79 -0.86 -5.54
N ALA A 131 23.66 -1.30 -6.11
CA ALA A 131 23.47 -1.48 -7.56
C ALA A 131 23.80 -0.24 -8.44
N HIS A 132 23.75 0.96 -7.88
CA HIS A 132 24.05 2.22 -8.58
C HIS A 132 25.29 2.95 -8.05
N GLY A 133 26.08 2.32 -7.18
CA GLY A 133 27.21 2.98 -6.53
C GLY A 133 26.78 4.24 -5.74
N PRO A 134 27.66 5.23 -5.55
CA PRO A 134 27.38 6.42 -4.75
C PRO A 134 26.16 7.24 -5.24
N ALA A 135 25.76 7.08 -6.50
CA ALA A 135 24.56 7.72 -7.05
C ALA A 135 23.25 7.14 -6.48
N GLY A 136 23.30 5.97 -5.83
CA GLY A 136 22.16 5.31 -5.18
C GLY A 136 21.89 5.76 -3.75
N VAL A 137 22.69 6.67 -3.19
CA VAL A 137 22.53 7.20 -1.81
C VAL A 137 21.33 8.14 -1.73
N GLY A 138 20.63 8.10 -0.60
CA GLY A 138 19.46 8.93 -0.31
C GLY A 138 18.15 8.14 -0.19
N PRO A 139 17.01 8.83 -0.16
CA PRO A 139 15.70 8.19 -0.06
C PRO A 139 15.36 7.42 -1.33
N VAL A 140 14.89 6.18 -1.17
CA VAL A 140 14.43 5.32 -2.25
C VAL A 140 13.07 4.73 -1.93
N THR A 141 12.27 4.51 -2.96
CA THR A 141 11.04 3.73 -2.90
C THR A 141 10.99 2.79 -4.08
N ARG A 142 10.62 1.53 -3.83
CA ARG A 142 10.49 0.50 -4.86
C ARG A 142 9.16 -0.20 -4.72
N VAL A 143 8.71 -0.76 -5.84
CA VAL A 143 7.43 -1.45 -5.94
C VAL A 143 7.65 -2.85 -6.49
N VAL A 144 6.96 -3.81 -5.91
CA VAL A 144 6.82 -5.17 -6.41
C VAL A 144 5.37 -5.35 -6.85
N TYR A 145 5.20 -5.84 -8.07
CA TYR A 145 3.90 -6.00 -8.72
C TYR A 145 3.58 -7.49 -8.82
N LEU A 146 2.38 -7.86 -8.36
CA LEU A 146 1.76 -9.13 -8.67
C LEU A 146 0.61 -8.86 -9.65
N GLU A 147 0.50 -9.65 -10.71
CA GLU A 147 -0.58 -9.52 -11.68
C GLU A 147 -1.40 -10.80 -11.79
N SER A 148 -2.71 -10.62 -11.94
CA SER A 148 -3.67 -11.70 -12.17
C SER A 148 -4.86 -11.14 -12.97
N GLY A 149 -5.33 -11.85 -13.99
CA GLY A 149 -6.48 -11.40 -14.79
C GLY A 149 -6.35 -10.02 -15.45
N GLY A 150 -5.12 -9.48 -15.58
CA GLY A 150 -4.87 -8.12 -16.09
C GLY A 150 -4.89 -7.01 -15.03
N GLU A 151 -5.24 -7.32 -13.79
CA GLU A 151 -5.16 -6.42 -12.64
C GLU A 151 -3.82 -6.56 -11.92
N ARG A 152 -3.44 -5.51 -11.16
CA ARG A 152 -2.20 -5.43 -10.39
C ARG A 152 -2.47 -5.32 -8.89
N PHE A 153 -1.60 -5.95 -8.11
CA PHE A 153 -1.42 -5.74 -6.68
C PHE A 153 -0.02 -5.20 -6.45
N GLU A 154 0.09 -4.20 -5.60
CA GLU A 154 1.37 -3.52 -5.34
C GLU A 154 1.80 -3.70 -3.88
N LEU A 155 3.05 -4.11 -3.71
CA LEU A 155 3.78 -4.11 -2.45
C LEU A 155 4.91 -3.10 -2.58
N ARG A 156 5.09 -2.24 -1.57
CA ARG A 156 6.05 -1.15 -1.62
C ARG A 156 7.04 -1.28 -0.47
N PHE A 157 8.28 -0.90 -0.73
CA PHE A 157 9.21 -0.63 0.36
C PHE A 157 9.94 0.69 0.16
N SER A 158 10.38 1.28 1.27
CA SER A 158 11.26 2.45 1.30
C SER A 158 12.55 2.16 2.06
N ALA A 159 13.56 2.98 1.80
CA ALA A 159 14.78 3.04 2.59
C ALA A 159 15.42 4.43 2.44
N ASN A 160 16.28 4.79 3.38
CA ASN A 160 17.25 5.87 3.23
C ASN A 160 18.65 5.26 3.15
N VAL A 161 19.17 5.15 1.93
CA VAL A 161 20.47 4.54 1.65
C VAL A 161 21.58 5.50 2.04
N THR A 162 22.61 4.99 2.71
CA THR A 162 23.80 5.73 3.09
C THR A 162 25.01 5.08 2.43
N PRO A 163 26.15 5.80 2.37
CA PRO A 163 27.43 5.18 2.05
C PRO A 163 27.69 3.91 2.90
#